data_AF-A0A260AS98-F1
#
_entry.id   AF-A0A260AS98-F1
#
_cell.length_a   1.000
_cell.length_b   1.000
_cell.length_c   1.000
_cell.angle_alpha   90.00
_cell.angle_beta   90.00
_cell.angle_gamma   90.00
#
_symmetry.space_group_name_H-M   'P 1'
#
loop_
_entity.id
_entity.type
_entity.pdbx_description
1 polymer ?
#
loop_
_entity_poly.entity_id
_entity_poly.type
_entity_poly.pdbx_seq_one_letter_code
_entity_poly.pdbx_strand_id
1 'polypeptide(L)'
;MVFGLRWRQVFDLARTLDVESDLLETAPETVSAAWWCAPGWRKATHAAHTAACGDNRRHELTATMNLLGVLGCGAARVAARDVGRGLVVRDLIGSDFTQEHYDYLTGPWRRNVGPVHPGDRPLDQYPTAPNSQRL
;
A
#
# COMPACT_ATOMS: atom_id res chain seq x y z
N MET A 1 15.26 10.63 18.43
CA MET A 1 14.11 10.57 17.49
C MET A 1 13.53 9.17 17.60
N VAL A 2 12.31 9.02 18.12
CA VAL A 2 11.75 7.72 18.59
C VAL A 2 11.38 6.77 17.43
N PHE A 3 11.42 7.24 16.19
CA PHE A 3 11.03 6.47 15.02
C PHE A 3 12.06 6.64 13.89
N GLY A 4 12.52 5.53 13.32
CA GLY A 4 13.57 5.49 12.29
C GLY A 4 13.16 6.05 10.92
N LEU A 5 14.07 6.02 9.94
CA LEU A 5 13.89 6.60 8.59
C LEU A 5 12.60 6.14 7.88
N ARG A 6 12.17 4.91 8.13
CA ARG A 6 10.93 4.33 7.57
C ARG A 6 9.67 5.07 8.01
N TRP A 7 9.61 5.52 9.26
CA TRP A 7 8.46 6.27 9.77
C TRP A 7 8.37 7.66 9.15
N ARG A 8 9.50 8.28 8.83
CA ARG A 8 9.51 9.53 8.07
C ARG A 8 8.84 9.36 6.70
N GLN A 9 9.14 8.27 5.98
CA GLN A 9 8.47 7.98 4.69
C GLN A 9 6.95 7.81 4.85
N VAL A 10 6.50 7.11 5.89
CA VAL A 10 5.06 6.93 6.18
C VAL A 10 4.38 8.26 6.53
N PHE A 11 5.02 9.12 7.32
CA PHE A 11 4.48 10.44 7.67
C PHE A 11 4.51 11.41 6.48
N ASP A 12 5.59 11.42 5.71
CA ASP A 12 5.69 12.24 4.50
C ASP A 12 4.63 11.82 3.49
N LEU A 13 4.43 10.51 3.33
CA LEU A 13 3.32 9.99 2.56
C LEU A 13 2.01 10.54 3.11
N ALA A 14 1.62 10.26 4.36
CA ALA A 14 0.38 10.77 4.94
C ALA A 14 0.14 12.28 4.73
N ARG A 15 1.20 13.10 4.76
CA ARG A 15 1.15 14.56 4.55
C ARG A 15 1.02 14.96 3.08
N THR A 16 1.66 14.26 2.14
CA THR A 16 1.60 14.55 0.70
C THR A 16 0.23 14.30 0.07
N LEU A 17 -0.63 13.56 0.75
CA LEU A 17 -1.83 12.97 0.16
C LEU A 17 -3.09 13.81 0.26
N ASP A 18 -3.03 15.04 0.81
CA ASP A 18 -4.17 15.94 1.07
C ASP A 18 -5.51 15.19 1.21
N VAL A 19 -5.56 14.38 2.27
CA VAL A 19 -6.36 13.15 2.38
C VAL A 19 -7.79 13.40 2.86
N GLU A 20 -8.21 14.65 2.86
CA GLU A 20 -9.59 15.07 3.13
C GLU A 20 -10.53 14.79 1.96
N SER A 21 -10.01 14.76 0.73
CA SER A 21 -10.83 14.58 -0.47
C SER A 21 -10.67 13.19 -1.08
N ASP A 22 -11.76 12.72 -1.67
CA ASP A 22 -11.99 11.49 -2.45
C ASP A 22 -11.09 11.32 -3.70
N LEU A 23 -9.78 11.56 -3.55
CA LEU A 23 -8.76 11.45 -4.60
C LEU A 23 -8.75 10.05 -5.23
N LEU A 24 -9.16 9.01 -4.49
CA LEU A 24 -9.32 7.65 -5.01
C LEU A 24 -10.77 7.25 -5.29
N GLU A 25 -11.80 8.06 -5.05
CA GLU A 25 -13.16 7.75 -5.55
C GLU A 25 -13.41 8.39 -6.92
N THR A 26 -12.79 9.55 -7.19
CA THR A 26 -12.96 10.31 -8.43
C THR A 26 -11.96 9.94 -9.53
N ALA A 27 -10.92 9.15 -9.21
CA ALA A 27 -9.94 8.72 -10.19
C ALA A 27 -10.52 7.63 -11.11
N PRO A 28 -10.54 7.82 -12.44
CA PRO A 28 -11.17 6.91 -13.41
C PRO A 28 -10.51 5.53 -13.50
N GLU A 29 -9.34 5.36 -12.88
CA GLU A 29 -8.58 4.10 -12.83
C GLU A 29 -8.71 3.39 -11.48
N THR A 30 -9.80 3.67 -10.78
CA THR A 30 -10.09 3.12 -9.46
C THR A 30 -9.88 1.63 -9.48
N VAL A 31 -8.92 1.21 -8.68
CA VAL A 31 -8.79 -0.17 -8.27
C VAL A 31 -10.14 -0.55 -7.65
N SER A 32 -10.94 -1.29 -8.42
CA SER A 32 -12.33 -1.55 -8.05
C SER A 32 -12.39 -2.48 -6.84
N ALA A 33 -13.58 -2.59 -6.22
CA ALA A 33 -13.84 -3.59 -5.19
C ALA A 33 -13.31 -5.00 -5.57
N ALA A 34 -13.27 -5.33 -6.86
CA ALA A 34 -12.74 -6.60 -7.36
C ALA A 34 -11.26 -6.83 -7.02
N TRP A 35 -10.41 -5.80 -6.97
CA TRP A 35 -9.01 -5.94 -6.59
C TRP A 35 -8.85 -6.35 -5.13
N TRP A 36 -9.53 -5.67 -4.22
CA TRP A 36 -9.49 -6.02 -2.80
C TRP A 36 -10.17 -7.36 -2.52
N CYS A 37 -11.14 -7.75 -3.36
CA CYS A 37 -11.75 -9.07 -3.31
C CYS A 37 -10.87 -10.19 -3.92
N ALA A 38 -9.88 -9.84 -4.74
CA ALA A 38 -9.07 -10.81 -5.47
C ALA A 38 -8.21 -11.66 -4.51
N PRO A 39 -7.95 -12.93 -4.84
CA PRO A 39 -7.06 -13.78 -4.05
C PRO A 39 -5.66 -13.18 -3.85
N GLY A 40 -5.16 -12.39 -4.82
CA GLY A 40 -3.87 -11.72 -4.75
C GLY A 40 -3.77 -10.76 -3.57
N TRP A 41 -4.83 -10.00 -3.28
CA TRP A 41 -4.85 -9.10 -2.12
C TRP A 41 -4.74 -9.86 -0.79
N ARG A 42 -5.53 -10.93 -0.63
CA ARG A 42 -5.47 -11.77 0.58
C ARG A 42 -4.09 -12.41 0.75
N LYS A 43 -3.46 -12.87 -0.32
CA LYS A 43 -2.11 -13.44 -0.30
C LYS A 43 -1.07 -12.39 0.13
N ALA A 44 -1.06 -11.22 -0.51
CA ALA A 44 -0.09 -10.19 -0.22
C ALA A 44 -0.22 -9.62 1.20
N THR A 45 -1.45 -9.40 1.67
CA THR A 45 -1.71 -8.93 3.04
C THR A 45 -1.32 -9.97 4.09
N HIS A 46 -1.62 -11.24 3.85
CA HIS A 46 -1.20 -12.33 4.73
C HIS A 46 0.32 -12.45 4.78
N ALA A 47 0.99 -12.46 3.62
CA ALA A 47 2.45 -12.52 3.53
C ALA A 47 3.12 -11.34 4.26
N ALA A 48 2.62 -10.12 4.09
CA ALA A 48 3.12 -8.96 4.82
C ALA A 48 2.97 -9.12 6.34
N HIS A 49 1.82 -9.62 6.80
CA HIS A 49 1.59 -9.84 8.23
C HIS A 49 2.48 -10.96 8.79
N THR A 50 2.67 -12.05 8.05
CA THR A 50 3.55 -13.16 8.44
C THR A 50 5.01 -12.69 8.52
N ALA A 51 5.51 -11.98 7.51
CA ALA A 51 6.85 -11.42 7.51
C ALA A 51 7.05 -10.43 8.68
N ALA A 52 6.08 -9.54 8.93
CA ALA A 52 6.15 -8.63 10.07
C ALA A 52 6.14 -9.35 11.42
N CYS A 53 5.37 -10.43 11.58
CA CYS A 53 5.40 -11.23 12.80
C CYS A 53 6.74 -11.97 12.97
N GLY A 54 7.28 -12.55 11.90
CA GLY A 54 8.57 -13.23 11.91
C GLY A 54 9.73 -12.31 12.31
N ASP A 55 9.65 -11.03 11.94
CA ASP A 55 10.64 -10.01 12.29
C ASP A 55 10.27 -9.18 13.54
N ASN A 56 9.25 -9.60 14.32
CA ASN A 56 8.79 -8.92 15.53
C ASN A 56 8.31 -7.46 15.31
N ARG A 57 7.86 -7.11 14.10
CA ARG A 57 7.34 -5.79 13.68
C ARG A 57 5.82 -5.65 13.70
N ARG A 58 5.10 -6.60 14.31
CA ARG A 58 3.63 -6.59 14.36
C ARG A 58 3.07 -5.27 14.89
N HIS A 59 3.67 -4.72 15.95
CA HIS A 59 3.23 -3.45 16.53
C HIS A 59 3.43 -2.26 15.58
N GLU A 60 4.53 -2.24 14.84
CA GLU A 60 4.79 -1.20 13.84
C GLU A 60 3.82 -1.28 12.68
N LEU A 61 3.53 -2.51 12.22
CA LEU A 61 2.54 -2.76 11.18
C LEU A 61 1.16 -2.25 11.62
N THR A 62 0.71 -2.60 12.83
CA THR A 62 -0.56 -2.11 13.40
C THR A 62 -0.58 -0.60 13.55
N ALA A 63 0.47 0.00 14.10
CA ALA A 63 0.54 1.44 14.28
C ALA A 63 0.50 2.18 12.93
N THR A 64 1.21 1.67 11.91
CA THR A 64 1.19 2.20 10.54
C THR A 64 -0.22 2.10 9.93
N MET A 65 -0.89 0.95 10.06
CA MET A 65 -2.26 0.77 9.55
C MET A 65 -3.28 1.65 10.27
N ASN A 66 -3.08 1.94 11.57
CA ASN A 66 -3.94 2.86 12.31
C ASN A 66 -3.72 4.30 11.86
N LEU A 67 -2.45 4.73 11.76
CA LEU A 67 -2.08 6.06 11.27
C LEU A 67 -2.58 6.32 9.86
N LEU A 68 -2.40 5.36 8.95
CA LEU A 68 -2.88 5.49 7.57
C LEU A 68 -4.38 5.22 7.45
N GLY A 69 -4.95 4.50 8.41
CA GLY A 69 -6.37 4.15 8.46
C GLY A 69 -7.29 5.28 8.93
N VAL A 70 -6.74 6.33 9.53
CA VAL A 70 -7.48 7.58 9.79
C VAL A 70 -7.53 8.49 8.56
N LEU A 71 -6.79 8.15 7.50
CA LEU A 71 -6.80 8.91 6.25
C LEU A 71 -8.03 8.51 5.41
N GLY A 72 -8.87 9.51 5.08
CA GLY A 72 -9.98 9.39 4.13
C GLY A 72 -11.08 8.38 4.47
N CYS A 73 -11.95 8.17 3.49
CA CYS A 73 -13.03 7.18 3.46
C CYS A 73 -12.83 6.16 2.32
N GLY A 74 -13.64 5.09 2.34
CA GLY A 74 -13.73 4.13 1.25
C GLY A 74 -12.39 3.59 0.75
N ALA A 75 -12.18 3.71 -0.56
CA ALA A 75 -11.01 3.22 -1.30
C ALA A 75 -9.68 3.84 -0.81
N ALA A 76 -9.66 5.14 -0.53
CA ALA A 76 -8.48 5.86 -0.05
C ALA A 76 -7.94 5.24 1.25
N ARG A 77 -8.82 4.96 2.20
CA ARG A 77 -8.44 4.34 3.48
C ARG A 77 -7.82 2.96 3.30
N VAL A 78 -8.39 2.13 2.42
CA VAL A 78 -7.89 0.77 2.20
C VAL A 78 -6.53 0.81 1.50
N ALA A 79 -6.40 1.62 0.45
CA ALA A 79 -5.16 1.77 -0.29
C ALA A 79 -4.02 2.33 0.58
N ALA A 80 -4.31 3.30 1.47
CA ALA A 80 -3.33 3.85 2.39
C ALA A 80 -2.81 2.77 3.36
N ARG A 81 -3.70 1.94 3.92
CA ARG A 81 -3.31 0.80 4.76
C ARG A 81 -2.45 -0.21 4.01
N ASP A 82 -2.78 -0.49 2.76
CA ASP A 82 -2.00 -1.42 1.94
C ASP A 82 -0.58 -0.91 1.65
N VAL A 83 -0.42 0.39 1.34
CA VAL A 83 0.91 0.99 1.23
C VAL A 83 1.69 0.88 2.53
N GLY A 84 1.05 1.16 3.66
CA GLY A 84 1.66 0.99 4.98
C GLY A 84 2.20 -0.41 5.21
N ARG A 85 1.41 -1.43 4.88
CA ARG A 85 1.83 -2.83 4.95
C ARG A 85 3.07 -3.06 4.10
N GLY A 86 3.02 -2.66 2.83
CA GLY A 86 4.14 -2.83 1.90
C GLY A 86 5.42 -2.16 2.39
N LEU A 87 5.35 -0.91 2.85
CA LEU A 87 6.51 -0.16 3.35
C LEU A 87 7.11 -0.78 4.62
N VAL A 88 6.28 -1.32 5.52
CA VAL A 88 6.74 -1.91 6.80
C VAL A 88 7.66 -3.11 6.60
N VAL A 89 7.37 -3.92 5.59
CA VAL A 89 8.06 -5.18 5.33
C VAL A 89 8.86 -5.17 4.02
N ARG A 90 9.05 -4.00 3.39
CA ARG A 90 9.75 -3.89 2.10
C ARG A 90 11.18 -4.43 2.15
N ASP A 91 11.88 -4.23 3.26
CA ASP A 91 13.22 -4.75 3.47
C ASP A 91 13.27 -6.27 3.71
N LEU A 92 12.11 -6.90 3.95
CA LEU A 92 11.97 -8.34 4.11
C LEU A 92 11.64 -9.06 2.78
N ILE A 93 11.71 -8.35 1.64
CA ILE A 93 11.55 -8.96 0.32
C ILE A 93 12.60 -10.05 0.10
N GLY A 94 12.15 -11.24 -0.33
CA GLY A 94 12.99 -12.43 -0.50
C GLY A 94 12.75 -13.51 0.58
N SER A 95 11.85 -13.24 1.53
CA SER A 95 11.27 -14.21 2.45
C SER A 95 9.86 -14.62 1.99
N ASP A 96 8.91 -14.78 2.91
CA ASP A 96 7.48 -14.94 2.61
C ASP A 96 6.89 -13.71 1.89
N PHE A 97 7.48 -12.54 2.10
CA PHE A 97 7.12 -11.32 1.39
C PHE A 97 7.98 -11.15 0.13
N THR A 98 7.32 -10.85 -0.99
CA THR A 98 7.97 -10.78 -2.31
C THR A 98 7.77 -9.40 -2.93
N GLN A 99 8.56 -9.10 -3.96
CA GLN A 99 8.37 -7.87 -4.75
C GLN A 99 6.97 -7.80 -5.35
N GLU A 100 6.38 -8.94 -5.76
CA GLU A 100 5.01 -8.99 -6.26
C GLU A 100 4.00 -8.61 -5.18
N HIS A 101 4.15 -9.11 -3.95
CA HIS A 101 3.30 -8.71 -2.83
C HIS A 101 3.40 -7.21 -2.55
N TYR A 102 4.62 -6.67 -2.53
CA TYR A 102 4.85 -5.23 -2.38
C TYR A 102 4.16 -4.43 -3.48
N ASP A 103 4.34 -4.86 -4.73
CA ASP A 103 3.81 -4.16 -5.88
C ASP A 103 2.29 -4.21 -5.95
N TYR A 104 1.70 -5.32 -5.52
CA TYR A 104 0.26 -5.48 -5.40
C TYR A 104 -0.34 -4.55 -4.33
N LEU A 105 0.30 -4.46 -3.16
CA LEU A 105 -0.19 -3.62 -2.07
C LEU A 105 -0.05 -2.11 -2.36
N THR A 106 1.02 -1.72 -3.02
CA THR A 106 1.33 -0.31 -3.30
C THR A 106 0.80 0.18 -4.66
N GLY A 107 0.50 -0.73 -5.59
CA GLY A 107 0.05 -0.43 -6.94
C GLY A 107 -1.16 0.53 -7.02
N PRO A 108 -2.28 0.26 -6.32
CA PRO A 108 -3.45 1.14 -6.32
C PRO A 108 -3.11 2.58 -5.97
N TRP A 109 -2.23 2.75 -4.99
CA TRP A 109 -1.79 4.07 -4.55
C TRP A 109 -0.87 4.72 -5.58
N ARG A 110 0.16 3.99 -6.00
CA ARG A 110 1.20 4.51 -6.88
C ARG A 110 0.65 5.00 -8.21
N ARG A 111 -0.36 4.32 -8.78
CA ARG A 111 -1.00 4.77 -10.03
C ARG A 111 -1.67 6.14 -9.92
N ASN A 112 -2.23 6.48 -8.77
CA ASN A 112 -3.03 7.69 -8.60
C ASN A 112 -2.25 8.84 -7.95
N VAL A 113 -1.25 8.53 -7.12
CA VAL A 113 -0.52 9.55 -6.35
C VAL A 113 0.99 9.51 -6.57
N GLY A 114 1.50 8.52 -7.29
CA GLY A 114 2.92 8.39 -7.58
C GLY A 114 3.72 7.53 -6.61
N PRO A 115 5.04 7.43 -6.82
CA PRO A 115 5.91 6.50 -6.08
C PRO A 115 5.88 6.80 -4.58
N VAL A 116 5.84 5.74 -3.78
CA VAL A 116 5.78 5.80 -2.30
C VAL A 116 7.11 5.43 -1.65
N HIS A 117 8.05 4.90 -2.44
CA HIS A 117 9.43 4.66 -2.05
C HIS A 117 10.39 5.07 -3.19
N PRO A 118 11.57 5.65 -2.89
CA PRO A 118 12.57 6.03 -3.91
C PRO A 118 13.08 4.90 -4.83
N GLY A 119 12.78 3.66 -4.48
CA GLY A 119 13.17 2.46 -5.23
C GLY A 119 11.98 1.81 -5.92
N ASP A 120 10.87 2.51 -6.04
CA ASP A 120 9.75 2.11 -6.88
C ASP A 120 10.13 2.23 -8.35
N ARG A 121 9.61 1.30 -9.15
CA ARG A 121 9.74 1.36 -10.60
C ARG A 121 8.85 2.47 -11.15
N PRO A 122 9.14 2.99 -12.35
CA PRO A 122 8.24 3.89 -13.07
C PRO A 122 6.81 3.32 -13.19
N LEU A 123 5.81 4.19 -13.11
CA LEU A 123 4.40 3.81 -13.00
C LEU A 123 3.87 3.00 -14.21
N ASP A 124 4.45 3.23 -15.38
CA ASP A 124 4.16 2.57 -16.66
C ASP A 124 4.57 1.08 -16.68
N GLN A 125 5.35 0.63 -15.68
CA GLN A 125 5.84 -0.74 -15.59
C GLN A 125 5.04 -1.61 -14.61
N TYR A 126 4.00 -1.08 -13.99
CA TYR A 126 3.11 -1.87 -13.14
C TYR A 126 1.96 -2.44 -13.95
N PRO A 127 1.62 -3.73 -13.76
CA PRO A 127 0.52 -4.35 -14.47
C PRO A 127 -0.75 -3.55 -14.20
N THR A 128 -1.35 -2.97 -15.24
CA THR A 128 -2.70 -2.41 -15.17
C THR A 128 -3.62 -3.55 -14.74
N ALA A 129 -4.58 -3.27 -13.85
CA ALA A 129 -5.53 -4.31 -13.47
C ALA A 129 -6.14 -4.90 -14.75
N PRO A 130 -6.09 -6.23 -14.96
CA PRO A 130 -6.72 -6.83 -16.12
C PRO A 130 -8.23 -6.69 -15.91
N ASN A 131 -8.79 -5.57 -16.40
CA ASN A 131 -10.21 -5.25 -16.67
C ASN A 131 -10.55 -3.76 -16.52
N SER A 132 -9.73 -2.83 -17.01
CA SER A 132 -10.17 -1.43 -17.21
C SER A 132 -11.01 -1.22 -18.48
N GLN A 133 -11.23 -2.26 -19.29
CA GLN A 133 -11.88 -2.16 -20.62
C GLN A 133 -13.18 -2.96 -20.77
N ARG A 134 -13.73 -3.54 -19.70
CA ARG A 134 -15.04 -4.23 -19.76
C ARG A 134 -15.82 -4.06 -18.47
N LEU A 135 -16.33 -2.85 -18.25
CA LEU A 135 -17.60 -2.59 -17.57
C LEU A 135 -18.29 -1.42 -18.28
#